data_AF-A0A2J7ZH32-F1
#
_entry.id   AF-A0A2J7ZH32-F1
#
_cell.length_a   1.000
_cell.length_b   1.000
_cell.length_c   1.000
_cell.angle_alpha   90.00
_cell.angle_beta   90.00
_cell.angle_gamma   90.00
#
_symmetry.space_group_name_H-M   'P 1'
#
loop_
_entity.id
_entity.type
_entity.pdbx_description
1 polymer ?
#
loop_
_entity_poly.entity_id
_entity_poly.type
_entity_poly.pdbx_seq_one_letter_code
_entity_poly.pdbx_strand_id
1 'polypeptide(L)'
;DFFCSPKFTCAIGDFMGERADTLDFVPLTEEQPLGNFEIFKQYTELVERQLEEFIRSEGLTVKDVCDACMAAQSSESHMHLAAIDYLVASTEYESFMQLAYDHACMKFYEPDEQTAWDPEGEALEAAQGSAQAV
;
A
#
# COMPACT_ATOMS: atom_id res chain seq x y z
N ASP A 1 13.46 9.81 2.71
CA ASP A 1 12.23 10.63 2.52
C ASP A 1 11.55 10.45 1.17
N PHE A 2 12.27 10.24 0.06
CA PHE A 2 11.68 10.10 -1.28
C PHE A 2 10.52 9.08 -1.38
N PHE A 3 10.71 7.85 -0.89
CA PHE A 3 9.69 6.79 -0.97
C PHE A 3 8.46 7.04 -0.10
N CYS A 4 8.55 7.96 0.86
CA CYS A 4 7.42 8.41 1.66
C CYS A 4 6.87 9.76 1.16
N SER A 5 7.40 10.29 0.04
CA SER A 5 6.98 11.58 -0.47
C SER A 5 5.57 11.48 -1.06
N PRO A 6 4.73 12.52 -0.89
CA PRO A 6 3.39 12.55 -1.49
C PRO A 6 3.42 12.33 -3.00
N LYS A 7 4.42 12.86 -3.71
CA LYS A 7 4.56 12.65 -5.16
C LYS A 7 4.67 11.15 -5.50
N PHE A 8 5.46 10.40 -4.73
CA PHE A 8 5.65 8.98 -4.97
C PHE A 8 4.40 8.19 -4.57
N THR A 9 3.94 8.35 -3.34
CA THR A 9 2.81 7.55 -2.81
C THR A 9 1.49 7.85 -3.50
N CYS A 10 1.22 9.11 -3.89
CA CYS A 10 0.05 9.43 -4.70
C CYS A 10 0.13 8.80 -6.09
N ALA A 11 1.27 8.82 -6.77
CA ALA A 11 1.39 8.19 -8.09
C ALA A 11 1.10 6.68 -8.04
N ILE A 12 1.56 6.00 -6.99
CA ILE A 12 1.24 4.58 -6.75
C ILE A 12 -0.24 4.40 -6.42
N GLY A 13 -0.79 5.23 -5.53
CA GLY A 13 -2.19 5.20 -5.14
C GLY A 13 -3.15 5.43 -6.32
N ASP A 14 -2.85 6.40 -7.18
CA ASP A 14 -3.62 6.71 -8.40
C ASP A 14 -3.57 5.53 -9.36
N PHE A 15 -2.38 4.97 -9.59
CA PHE A 15 -2.22 3.78 -10.44
C PHE A 15 -3.05 2.60 -9.91
N MET A 16 -2.96 2.31 -8.62
CA MET A 16 -3.73 1.22 -8.00
C MET A 16 -5.23 1.51 -8.05
N GLY A 17 -5.66 2.75 -7.81
CA GLY A 17 -7.06 3.15 -7.88
C GLY A 17 -7.68 2.96 -9.28
N GLU A 18 -6.89 3.14 -10.33
CA GLU A 18 -7.31 2.95 -11.73
C GLU A 18 -7.23 1.48 -12.19
N ARG A 19 -6.29 0.70 -11.66
CA ARG A 19 -5.96 -0.64 -12.20
C ARG A 19 -6.40 -1.80 -11.33
N ALA A 20 -6.51 -1.64 -10.01
CA ALA A 20 -6.79 -2.75 -9.10
C ALA A 20 -8.12 -3.45 -9.43
N ASP A 21 -9.16 -2.71 -9.82
CA ASP A 21 -10.46 -3.27 -10.21
C ASP A 21 -10.42 -4.11 -11.49
N THR A 22 -9.37 -3.95 -12.30
CA THR A 22 -9.19 -4.66 -13.57
C THR A 22 -8.31 -5.90 -13.44
N LEU A 23 -7.74 -6.12 -12.25
CA LEU A 23 -6.94 -7.31 -11.95
C LEU A 23 -7.85 -8.48 -11.58
N ASP A 24 -7.55 -9.63 -12.14
CA ASP A 24 -8.18 -10.89 -11.80
C ASP A 24 -7.38 -11.57 -10.69
N PHE A 25 -7.89 -11.54 -9.45
CA PHE A 25 -7.23 -12.14 -8.29
C PHE A 25 -7.48 -13.65 -8.24
N VAL A 26 -6.52 -14.43 -8.75
CA VAL A 26 -6.49 -15.90 -8.64
C VAL A 26 -5.32 -16.35 -7.75
N PRO A 27 -5.38 -17.52 -7.10
CA PRO A 27 -4.26 -18.03 -6.31
C PRO A 27 -2.96 -18.06 -7.13
N LEU A 28 -1.84 -17.64 -6.54
CA LEU A 28 -0.55 -17.54 -7.23
C LEU A 28 0.01 -18.89 -7.71
N THR A 29 -0.49 -20.00 -7.16
CA THR A 29 -0.17 -21.36 -7.60
C THR A 29 -0.89 -21.77 -8.89
N GLU A 30 -1.87 -20.99 -9.33
CA GLU A 30 -2.66 -21.23 -10.54
C GLU A 30 -2.17 -20.40 -11.73
N GLU A 31 -2.68 -20.73 -12.91
CA GLU A 31 -2.37 -20.00 -14.13
C GLU A 31 -2.82 -18.54 -14.02
N GLN A 32 -1.87 -17.61 -14.19
CA GLN A 32 -2.11 -16.19 -14.05
C GLN A 32 -2.71 -15.59 -15.33
N PRO A 33 -3.75 -14.74 -15.21
CA PRO A 33 -4.30 -14.01 -16.34
C PRO A 33 -3.23 -13.14 -17.02
N LEU A 34 -3.12 -13.25 -18.35
CA LEU A 34 -2.11 -12.50 -19.12
C LEU A 34 -2.23 -10.98 -18.94
N GLY A 35 -3.46 -10.49 -18.74
CA GLY A 35 -3.73 -9.07 -18.47
C GLY A 35 -3.06 -8.55 -17.20
N ASN A 36 -2.98 -9.38 -16.15
CA ASN A 36 -2.34 -8.99 -14.90
C ASN A 36 -0.84 -8.71 -15.10
N PHE A 37 -0.17 -9.51 -15.92
CA PHE A 37 1.25 -9.29 -16.21
C PHE A 37 1.51 -8.01 -17.01
N GLU A 38 0.60 -7.63 -17.90
CA GLU A 38 0.68 -6.34 -18.61
C GLU A 38 0.52 -5.14 -17.65
N ILE A 39 -0.35 -5.27 -16.65
CA ILE A 39 -0.52 -4.24 -15.61
C ILE A 39 0.71 -4.20 -14.69
N PHE A 40 1.26 -5.36 -14.31
CA PHE A 40 2.51 -5.44 -13.55
C PHE A 40 3.66 -4.72 -14.26
N LYS A 41 3.85 -4.93 -15.57
CA LYS A 41 4.88 -4.21 -16.34
C LYS A 41 4.70 -2.69 -16.30
N GLN A 42 3.46 -2.21 -16.40
CA GLN A 42 3.16 -0.78 -16.29
C GLN A 42 3.49 -0.24 -14.89
N TYR A 43 3.25 -1.03 -13.85
CA TYR A 43 3.65 -0.69 -12.49
C TYR A 43 5.18 -0.60 -12.34
N THR A 44 5.92 -1.57 -12.89
CA THR A 44 7.38 -1.54 -12.91
C THR A 44 7.90 -0.28 -13.61
N GLU A 45 7.39 0.04 -14.80
CA GLU A 45 7.77 1.25 -15.55
C GLU A 45 7.46 2.54 -14.78
N LEU A 46 6.34 2.58 -14.05
CA LEU A 46 5.99 3.72 -13.19
C LEU A 46 7.03 3.94 -12.09
N VAL A 47 7.38 2.87 -11.37
CA VAL A 47 8.34 2.93 -10.25
C VAL A 47 9.73 3.31 -10.77
N GLU A 48 10.19 2.69 -11.86
CA GLU A 48 11.47 2.99 -12.50
C GLU A 48 11.56 4.44 -12.93
N ARG A 49 10.52 4.97 -13.59
CA ARG A 49 10.49 6.38 -14.01
C ARG A 49 10.58 7.33 -12.81
N GLN A 50 9.85 7.06 -11.73
CA GLN A 50 9.88 7.89 -10.53
C GLN A 50 11.27 7.87 -9.87
N LEU A 51 11.93 6.70 -9.82
CA LEU A 51 13.30 6.56 -9.34
C LEU A 51 14.31 7.32 -10.21
N GLU A 52 14.23 7.18 -11.53
CA GLU A 52 15.12 7.87 -12.46
C GLU A 52 14.99 9.39 -12.37
N GLU A 53 13.75 9.89 -12.27
CA GLU A 53 13.49 11.31 -12.06
C GLU A 53 14.11 11.79 -10.75
N PHE A 54 13.94 11.04 -9.65
CA PHE A 54 14.52 11.37 -8.36
C PHE A 54 16.04 11.43 -8.41
N ILE A 55 16.69 10.38 -8.91
CA ILE A 55 18.14 10.28 -9.06
C ILE A 55 18.68 11.49 -9.84
N ARG A 56 18.02 11.81 -10.96
CA ARG A 56 18.41 12.95 -11.81
C ARG A 56 18.21 14.29 -11.10
N SER A 57 17.10 14.47 -10.39
CA SER A 57 16.76 15.73 -9.73
C SER A 57 17.66 16.06 -8.55
N GLU A 58 18.08 15.05 -7.80
CA GLU A 58 18.98 15.20 -6.64
C GLU A 58 20.46 15.13 -7.02
N GLY A 59 20.78 14.86 -8.29
CA GLY A 59 22.16 14.70 -8.74
C GLY A 59 22.86 13.48 -8.13
N LEU A 60 22.09 12.44 -7.81
CA LEU A 60 22.59 11.20 -7.21
C LEU A 60 23.05 10.22 -8.31
N THR A 61 23.84 9.24 -7.90
CA THR A 61 24.12 8.06 -8.72
C THR A 61 23.27 6.88 -8.27
N VAL A 62 23.12 5.87 -9.14
CA VAL A 62 22.47 4.60 -8.77
C VAL A 62 23.15 3.97 -7.55
N LYS A 63 24.48 4.09 -7.45
CA LYS A 63 25.24 3.57 -6.31
C LYS A 63 24.83 4.24 -5.00
N ASP A 64 24.61 5.55 -5.00
CA ASP A 64 24.20 6.28 -3.79
C ASP A 64 22.83 5.80 -3.29
N VAL A 65 21.90 5.52 -4.22
CA VAL A 65 20.59 4.96 -3.87
C VAL A 65 20.70 3.54 -3.32
N CYS A 66 21.50 2.68 -3.95
CA CYS A 66 21.74 1.32 -3.44
C CYS A 66 22.37 1.34 -2.04
N ASP A 67 23.37 2.18 -1.82
CA ASP A 67 24.03 2.33 -0.52
C ASP A 67 23.03 2.84 0.54
N ALA A 68 22.16 3.78 0.19
CA ALA A 68 21.10 4.27 1.07
C ALA A 68 20.08 3.17 1.43
N CYS A 69 19.67 2.32 0.47
CA CYS A 69 18.78 1.18 0.74
C CYS A 69 19.42 0.16 1.68
N MET A 70 20.69 -0.18 1.48
CA MET A 70 21.43 -1.09 2.38
C MET A 70 21.58 -0.51 3.79
N ALA A 71 21.84 0.79 3.90
CA ALA A 71 21.94 1.47 5.18
C ALA A 71 20.59 1.49 5.92
N ALA A 72 19.49 1.74 5.20
CA ALA A 72 18.14 1.75 5.75
C ALA A 72 17.72 0.36 6.29
N GLN A 73 18.09 -0.72 5.59
CA GLN A 73 17.85 -2.10 6.04
C GLN A 73 18.51 -2.41 7.40
N SER A 74 19.64 -1.76 7.69
CA SER A 74 20.40 -1.95 8.93
C SER A 74 19.94 -1.04 10.08
N SER A 75 18.95 -0.17 9.83
CA SER A 75 18.43 0.77 10.82
C SER A 75 17.21 0.19 11.56
N GLU A 76 17.05 0.51 12.85
CA GLU A 76 15.89 0.11 13.66
C GLU A 76 14.59 0.86 13.27
N SER A 77 14.63 1.73 12.25
CA SER A 77 13.48 2.53 11.82
C SER A 77 12.59 1.75 10.85
N HIS A 78 11.40 1.38 11.31
CA HIS A 78 10.39 0.70 10.48
C HIS A 78 9.73 1.61 9.42
N MET A 79 9.97 2.92 9.45
CA MET A 79 9.34 3.87 8.50
C MET A 79 9.69 3.58 7.03
N HIS A 80 10.80 2.88 6.77
CA HIS A 80 11.23 2.53 5.42
C HIS A 80 10.59 1.25 4.88
N LEU A 81 9.91 0.45 5.71
CA LEU A 81 9.40 -0.86 5.30
C LEU A 81 8.30 -0.75 4.24
N ALA A 82 7.28 0.07 4.45
CA ALA A 82 6.23 0.30 3.45
C ALA A 82 6.76 0.89 2.14
N ALA A 83 7.81 1.70 2.24
CA ALA A 83 8.51 2.27 1.09
C ALA A 83 9.29 1.23 0.28
N ILE A 84 9.88 0.24 0.96
CA ILE A 84 10.58 -0.89 0.36
C ILE A 84 9.57 -1.83 -0.30
N ASP A 85 8.39 -2.03 0.28
CA ASP A 85 7.36 -2.89 -0.30
C ASP A 85 6.96 -2.44 -1.72
N TYR A 86 6.87 -1.12 -1.97
CA TYR A 86 6.61 -0.60 -3.32
C TYR A 86 7.71 -0.95 -4.33
N LEU A 87 8.97 -0.98 -3.88
CA LEU A 87 10.10 -1.37 -4.72
C LEU A 87 10.12 -2.88 -4.96
N VAL A 88 9.91 -3.67 -3.91
CA VAL A 88 9.84 -5.13 -4.02
C VAL A 88 8.71 -5.53 -4.97
N ALA A 89 7.54 -4.92 -4.83
CA ALA A 89 6.41 -5.10 -5.75
C ALA A 89 6.74 -4.68 -7.19
N SER A 90 7.77 -3.87 -7.45
CA SER A 90 8.14 -3.52 -8.83
C SER A 90 8.97 -4.61 -9.52
N THR A 91 9.59 -5.50 -8.73
CA THR A 91 10.45 -6.59 -9.21
C THR A 91 9.83 -7.96 -9.00
N GLU A 92 8.90 -8.10 -8.06
CA GLU A 92 8.27 -9.36 -7.67
C GLU A 92 6.77 -9.30 -7.92
N TYR A 93 6.31 -10.16 -8.83
CA TYR A 93 4.90 -10.23 -9.23
C TYR A 93 3.97 -10.61 -8.08
N GLU A 94 4.38 -11.54 -7.21
CA GLU A 94 3.60 -11.94 -6.03
C GLU A 94 3.36 -10.74 -5.09
N SER A 95 4.43 -10.01 -4.78
CA SER A 95 4.38 -8.80 -3.95
C SER A 95 3.52 -7.71 -4.59
N PHE A 96 3.55 -7.57 -5.93
CA PHE A 96 2.62 -6.70 -6.65
C PHE A 96 1.16 -7.11 -6.50
N MET A 97 0.85 -8.40 -6.70
CA MET A 97 -0.52 -8.91 -6.58
C MET A 97 -1.08 -8.73 -5.18
N GLN A 98 -0.26 -8.95 -4.15
CA GLN A 98 -0.64 -8.69 -2.76
C GLN A 98 -0.93 -7.20 -2.53
N LEU A 99 -0.03 -6.32 -2.98
CA LEU A 99 -0.22 -4.87 -2.86
C LEU A 99 -1.49 -4.39 -3.56
N ALA A 100 -1.75 -4.88 -4.77
CA ALA A 100 -2.95 -4.52 -5.52
C ALA A 100 -4.23 -5.05 -4.85
N TYR A 101 -4.18 -6.24 -4.26
CA TYR A 101 -5.28 -6.81 -3.49
C TYR A 101 -5.58 -5.96 -2.25
N ASP A 102 -4.55 -5.54 -1.51
CA ASP A 102 -4.72 -4.68 -0.33
C ASP A 102 -5.38 -3.35 -0.72
N HIS A 103 -4.95 -2.74 -1.84
CA HIS A 103 -5.57 -1.53 -2.38
C HIS A 103 -7.03 -1.74 -2.81
N ALA A 104 -7.34 -2.87 -3.44
CA ALA A 104 -8.72 -3.23 -3.79
C ALA A 104 -9.58 -3.36 -2.52
N CYS A 105 -9.11 -4.10 -1.51
CA CYS A 105 -9.82 -4.25 -0.23
C CYS A 105 -10.06 -2.93 0.48
N MET A 106 -9.10 -2.00 0.48
CA MET A 106 -9.28 -0.67 1.08
C MET A 106 -10.40 0.13 0.40
N LYS A 107 -10.60 -0.03 -0.91
CA LYS A 107 -11.68 0.64 -1.64
C LYS A 107 -13.06 0.10 -1.30
N PHE A 108 -13.16 -1.21 -1.00
CA PHE A 108 -14.41 -1.87 -0.60
C PHE A 108 -14.67 -1.82 0.91
N TYR A 109 -13.77 -1.20 1.69
CA TYR A 109 -13.99 -0.92 3.10
C TYR A 109 -14.97 0.25 3.24
N GLU A 110 -16.27 -0.02 3.06
CA GLU A 110 -17.30 0.83 3.63
C GLU A 110 -17.19 0.69 5.15
N PRO A 111 -16.91 1.77 5.91
CA PRO A 111 -17.05 1.71 7.35
C PRO A 111 -18.51 1.38 7.63
N ASP A 112 -18.77 0.16 8.08
CA ASP A 112 -20.11 -0.25 8.50
C ASP A 112 -20.52 0.70 9.63
N GLU A 113 -21.45 1.63 9.37
CA GLU A 113 -21.94 2.62 10.34
C GLU A 113 -22.43 1.94 11.64
N GLN A 114 -22.70 0.64 11.58
CA GLN A 114 -23.07 -0.22 12.70
C GLN A 114 -21.93 -0.50 13.71
N THR A 115 -20.66 -0.26 13.36
CA THR A 115 -19.49 -0.48 14.24
C THR A 115 -18.70 0.79 14.54
N ALA A 116 -19.25 1.96 14.19
CA ALA A 116 -18.79 3.20 14.77
C ALA A 116 -18.96 3.09 16.29
N TRP A 117 -17.85 2.93 17.02
CA TRP A 117 -17.84 2.94 18.48
C TRP A 117 -18.57 4.21 18.94
N ASP A 118 -19.77 4.04 19.47
CA ASP A 118 -20.59 5.08 20.09
C ASP A 118 -20.38 5.03 21.61
N PRO A 119 -19.37 5.74 22.14
CA PRO A 119 -19.14 5.77 23.59
C PRO A 119 -20.31 6.37 24.36
N GLU A 120 -21.21 7.12 23.72
CA GLU A 120 -22.37 7.73 24.38
C GLU A 120 -23.53 6.73 24.50
N GLY A 121 -23.69 5.82 23.54
CA GLY A 121 -24.67 4.71 23.56
C GLY A 121 -24.43 3.70 24.69
N GLU A 122 -23.17 3.28 24.91
CA GLU A 122 -22.83 2.33 25.99
C GLU A 122 -23.02 2.92 27.40
N ALA A 123 -22.80 4.24 27.56
CA ALA A 123 -22.98 4.91 28.85
C ALA A 123 -24.46 5.02 29.26
N LEU A 124 -25.37 5.18 28.28
CA LEU A 124 -26.81 5.25 28.52
C LEU A 124 -27.41 3.87 28.88
N GLU A 125 -26.97 2.78 28.25
CA GLU A 125 -27.43 1.44 28.61
C GLU A 125 -26.94 1.00 29.99
N ALA A 126 -25.69 1.34 30.37
CA ALA A 126 -25.16 1.07 31.70
C ALA A 126 -25.92 1.83 32.82
N ALA A 127 -26.40 3.04 32.53
CA ALA A 127 -27.19 3.83 33.47
C ALA A 127 -28.65 3.33 33.59
N GLN A 128 -29.21 2.72 32.55
CA GLN A 128 -30.59 2.18 32.58
C GLN A 128 -30.66 0.79 33.24
N GLY A 129 -29.64 -0.06 33.07
CA GLY A 129 -29.56 -1.36 33.74
C GLY A 129 -29.39 -1.29 35.27
N SER A 130 -28.90 -0.16 35.79
CA SER A 130 -28.70 0.06 37.23
C SER A 130 -29.94 0.65 37.94
N ALA A 131 -30.94 1.13 37.20
CA ALA A 131 -32.17 1.70 37.76
C ALA A 131 -33.30 0.66 38.01
N GLN A 132 -33.17 -0.57 37.50
CA GLN A 132 -34.16 -1.66 37.70
C GLN A 132 -33.81 -2.63 38.84
N ALA A 133 -32.71 -2.40 39.57
CA ALA A 133 -32.23 -3.25 40.66
C ALA A 133 -32.32 -2.59 42.06
N VAL A 134 -33.42 -1.87 42.35
CA VAL A 134 -33.77 -1.38 43.69
C VAL A 134 -35.21 -1.72 44.03
#